data_AF-A0A0E9Y365-F1
#
_entry.id   AF-A0A0E9Y365-F1
#
_cell.length_a   1.000
_cell.length_b   1.000
_cell.length_c   1.000
_cell.angle_alpha   90.00
_cell.angle_beta   90.00
_cell.angle_gamma   90.00
#
_symmetry.space_group_name_H-M   'P 1'
#
loop_
_entity.id
_entity.type
_entity.pdbx_description
1 polymer ?
#
loop_
_entity_poly.entity_id
_entity_poly.type
_entity_poly.pdbx_seq_one_letter_code
_entity_poly.pdbx_strand_id
1 'polypeptide(L)' 'FVEVDEKGTEAAAATAVMMMACCMSASVPVTYKFVVDRPFLFLIRSHDPEVVLFMGSVREL' A
#
# COMPACT_ATOMS: atom_id res chain seq x y z
N PHE A 1 -2.02 8.55 17.21
CA PHE A 1 -2.89 9.05 16.12
C PHE A 1 -2.27 8.58 14.81
N VAL A 2 -3.06 8.03 13.89
CA VAL A 2 -2.60 7.49 12.60
C VAL A 2 -3.37 8.25 11.51
N GLU A 3 -2.66 8.86 10.59
CA GLU A 3 -3.19 9.57 9.42
C GLU A 3 -2.64 8.88 8.17
N VAL A 4 -3.47 8.70 7.15
CA VAL A 4 -3.13 8.01 5.90
C VAL A 4 -3.47 8.94 4.75
N ASP A 5 -2.48 9.27 3.92
CA ASP A 5 -2.61 10.11 2.74
C ASP A 5 -1.84 9.52 1.54
N GLU A 6 -1.99 10.13 0.37
CA GLU A 6 -1.32 9.73 -0.87
C GLU A 6 0.19 10.03 -0.86
N LYS A 7 0.67 10.86 0.06
CA LYS A 7 2.10 11.21 0.14
C LYS A 7 2.94 10.13 0.79
N GLY A 8 2.35 9.25 1.59
CA GLY A 8 3.04 8.19 2.32
C GLY A 8 3.89 7.26 1.44
N THR A 9 3.30 6.14 0.98
CA THR A 9 4.01 5.10 0.19
C THR A 9 3.61 5.11 -1.29
N GLU A 10 2.46 5.73 -1.62
CA GLU A 10 1.93 5.82 -2.98
C GLU A 10 2.82 6.65 -3.91
N ALA A 11 3.41 7.75 -3.43
CA ALA A 11 4.37 8.54 -4.21
C ALA A 11 5.59 7.71 -4.69
N ALA A 12 6.11 6.82 -3.83
CA ALA A 12 7.21 5.93 -4.18
C ALA A 12 6.78 4.83 -5.16
N ALA A 13 5.59 4.24 -4.96
CA ALA A 13 5.04 3.20 -5.83
C ALA A 13 4.70 3.74 -7.23
N ALA A 14 4.04 4.90 -7.34
CA ALA A 14 3.69 5.53 -8.61
C ALA A 14 4.94 5.86 -9.44
N THR A 15 6.00 6.37 -8.79
CA THR A 15 7.28 6.66 -9.45
C THR A 15 7.95 5.39 -9.99
N ALA A 16 7.94 4.31 -9.22
CA ALA A 16 8.51 3.03 -9.64
C ALA A 16 7.75 2.40 -10.83
N VAL A 17 6.40 2.44 -10.81
CA VAL A 17 5.57 1.93 -11.90
C VAL A 17 5.82 2.73 -13.18
N MET A 18 5.91 4.06 -13.11
CA MET A 18 6.21 4.91 -14.27
C MET A 18 7.60 4.60 -14.86
N MET A 19 8.62 4.43 -14.01
CA MET A 19 9.96 4.03 -14.45
C MET A 19 9.95 2.65 -15.13
N MET A 20 9.22 1.67 -14.58
CA MET A 20 9.14 0.32 -15.14
C MET A 20 8.39 0.30 -16.48
N ALA A 21 7.31 1.06 -16.60
CA ALA A 21 6.51 1.19 -17.83
C ALA A 21 7.30 1.87 -18.96
N CYS A 22 8.15 2.84 -18.65
CA CYS A 22 9.01 3.49 -19.64
C CYS A 22 10.22 2.64 -20.08
N CYS A 23 10.63 1.65 -19.28
CA CYS A 23 11.91 0.94 -19.46
C CYS A 23 11.79 -0.55 -19.84
N MET A 24 10.61 -1.18 -19.80
CA MET A 24 10.44 -2.61 -20.10
C MET A 24 9.47 -2.91 -21.25
N SER A 25 9.90 -3.77 -22.18
CA SER A 25 9.04 -4.40 -23.19
C SER A 25 8.09 -5.43 -22.55
N ALA A 26 6.89 -4.96 -22.21
CA ALA A 26 5.61 -5.66 -22.05
C ALA A 26 5.63 -7.16 -21.65
N SER A 27 6.09 -7.47 -20.44
CA SER A 27 5.50 -8.57 -19.65
C SER A 27 4.66 -7.93 -18.55
N VAL A 28 3.40 -7.60 -18.88
CA VAL A 28 2.50 -6.91 -17.93
C VAL A 28 2.24 -7.85 -16.74
N PRO A 29 2.67 -7.50 -15.52
CA PRO A 29 2.39 -8.33 -14.36
C PRO A 29 0.87 -8.37 -14.11
N VAL A 30 0.35 -9.56 -13.81
CA VAL A 30 -1.07 -9.76 -13.48
C VAL A 30 -1.42 -8.83 -12.31
N THR A 31 -2.27 -7.85 -12.59
CA THR A 31 -2.68 -6.85 -11.61
C THR A 31 -3.95 -7.32 -10.93
N TYR A 32 -3.89 -7.47 -9.60
CA TYR A 32 -5.07 -7.76 -8.80
C TYR A 32 -5.74 -6.45 -8.36
N LYS A 33 -7.06 -6.34 -8.57
CA LYS A 33 -7.82 -5.19 -8.04
C LYS A 33 -8.01 -5.36 -6.54
N PHE A 34 -7.36 -4.51 -5.77
CA PHE A 34 -7.53 -4.41 -4.32
C PHE A 34 -8.27 -3.10 -4.02
N VAL A 35 -9.55 -3.20 -3.66
CA VAL A 35 -10.42 -2.07 -3.35
C VAL A 35 -10.92 -2.21 -1.92
N VAL A 36 -10.72 -1.17 -1.11
CA VAL A 36 -11.06 -1.14 0.32
C VAL A 36 -12.23 -0.17 0.52
N ASP A 37 -13.43 -0.61 0.14
CA ASP A 37 -14.68 0.18 0.11
C ASP A 37 -15.69 -0.21 1.22
N ARG A 38 -15.21 -0.92 2.25
CA ARG A 38 -16.00 -1.47 3.35
C ARG A 38 -15.13 -1.63 4.59
N PRO A 39 -15.69 -1.85 5.79
CA PRO A 39 -14.91 -1.94 7.02
C PRO A 39 -13.73 -2.90 6.92
N PHE A 40 -12.57 -2.47 7.40
CA PHE A 40 -11.32 -3.23 7.30
C PHE A 40 -10.48 -3.11 8.57
N LEU A 41 -9.49 -4.00 8.67
CA LEU A 41 -8.47 -3.98 9.72
C LEU A 41 -7.15 -3.57 9.09
N PHE A 42 -6.32 -2.85 9.86
CA PHE A 42 -4.97 -2.52 9.46
C PHE A 42 -3.98 -2.85 10.59
N LEU A 43 -2.74 -3.15 10.19
CA LEU A 43 -1.61 -3.28 11.09
C LEU A 43 -0.40 -2.54 10.51
N ILE A 44 0.35 -1.89 11.39
CA ILE A 44 1.71 -1.41 11.10
C ILE A 44 2.64 -2.28 11.94
N ARG A 45 3.51 -3.05 11.29
CA ARG A 45 4.43 -3.97 11.96
C ARG A 45 5.87 -3.74 11.51
N SER A 46 6.81 -3.91 12.42
CA SER A 46 8.20 -4.15 12.07
C SER A 46 8.37 -5.61 11.65
N HIS A 47 9.20 -5.85 10.63
CA HIS A 47 9.54 -7.20 10.20
C HIS A 47 10.74 -7.76 10.99
N ASP A 48 11.64 -6.88 11.44
CA ASP A 48 12.83 -7.24 12.22
C ASP A 48 13.10 -6.17 13.29
N PRO A 49 12.87 -6.47 14.58
CA PRO A 49 12.20 -7.66 15.09
C PRO A 49 10.71 -7.70 14.69
N GLU A 50 10.11 -8.88 14.68
CA GLU A 50 8.70 -9.04 14.34
C GLU A 50 7.80 -8.51 15.47
N VAL A 51 7.34 -7.26 15.33
CA VAL A 51 6.58 -6.55 16.36
C VAL A 51 5.44 -5.74 15.73
N VAL A 52 4.24 -5.86 16.29
CA VAL A 52 3.10 -5.01 15.92
C VAL A 52 3.25 -3.66 16.62
N LEU A 53 3.37 -2.59 15.83
CA LEU A 53 3.51 -1.21 16.33
C LEU A 53 2.14 -0.57 16.51
N PHE A 54 1.23 -0.80 15.56
CA PHE A 54 -0.15 -0.33 15.61
C PHE A 54 -1.10 -1.36 15.00
N MET A 55 -2.33 -1.41 15.52
CA MET A 55 -3.43 -2.20 15.00
C MET A 55 -4.73 -1.42 15.17
N GLY A 56 -5.62 -1.50 14.18
CA GLY A 56 -6.92 -0.84 14.27
C GLY A 56 -7.95 -1.37 13.29
N SER A 57 -9.18 -0.88 13.45
CA SER A 57 -10.29 -1.13 12.54
C SER A 57 -10.82 0.20 12.04
N VAL A 58 -11.01 0.30 10.72
CA VAL A 58 -11.70 1.41 10.08
C VAL A 58 -13.10 0.93 9.74
N ARG A 59 -14.11 1.59 10.32
CA ARG A 59 -15.52 1.26 10.13
C ARG A 59 -16.28 2.30 9.32
N GLU A 60 -15.73 3.51 9.25
CA GLU A 60 -16.24 4.67 8.53
C GLU A 60 -15.03 5.37 7.88
N LEU A 61 -15.20 5.83 6.63
CA LEU A 61 -14.17 6.47 5.79
C LEU A 61 -14.41 7.98 5.72
#